data_AF-A0A9W6XE41-F1
#
_entry.id   AF-A0A9W6XE41-F1
#
_cell.length_a   1.000
_cell.length_b   1.000
_cell.length_c   1.000
_cell.angle_alpha   90.00
_cell.angle_beta   90.00
_cell.angle_gamma   90.00
#
_symmetry.space_group_name_H-M   'P 1'
#
loop_
_entity.id
_entity.type
_entity.pdbx_description
1 polymer ?
#
loop_
_entity_poly.entity_id
_entity_poly.type
_entity_poly.pdbx_seq_one_letter_code
_entity_poly.pdbx_strand_id
1 'polypeptide(L)'
;MMFSTLLATAIITRTIIQAQEQQQQQQQWQPTTISHDQMKLFPQPDPVTISEKASIKFTPQLDGCHPYLALNEAGETSGGLKTFGSRMQGTRLNLRAVNVA
;
A
#
# COMPACT_ATOMS: atom_id res chain seq x y z
N MET A 1 -53.39 9.18 16.10
CA MET A 1 -52.47 8.34 16.89
C MET A 1 -51.40 7.63 16.04
N MET A 2 -51.68 7.27 14.78
CA MET A 2 -50.73 6.52 13.92
C MET A 2 -49.53 7.33 13.40
N PHE A 3 -49.70 8.62 13.07
CA PHE A 3 -48.61 9.45 12.54
C PHE A 3 -47.44 9.67 13.52
N SER A 4 -47.72 9.72 14.82
CA SER A 4 -46.69 9.90 15.85
C SER A 4 -45.73 8.70 15.93
N THR A 5 -46.26 7.48 15.72
CA THR A 5 -45.45 6.25 15.71
C THR A 5 -44.57 6.11 14.46
N LEU A 6 -45.04 6.62 13.32
CA LEU A 6 -44.27 6.63 12.06
C LEU A 6 -43.12 7.64 12.12
N LEU A 7 -43.35 8.81 12.71
CA LEU A 7 -42.30 9.82 12.87
C LEU A 7 -41.20 9.35 13.84
N ALA A 8 -41.59 8.72 14.96
CA ALA A 8 -40.64 8.22 15.95
C ALA A 8 -39.74 7.11 15.38
N THR A 9 -40.31 6.15 14.64
CA THR A 9 -39.54 5.06 14.02
C THR A 9 -38.58 5.55 12.95
N ALA A 10 -38.96 6.54 12.14
CA ALA A 10 -38.09 7.15 11.13
C ALA A 10 -36.89 7.91 11.72
N ILE A 11 -37.07 8.58 12.86
CA ILE A 11 -35.97 9.27 13.57
C ILE A 11 -35.00 8.24 14.18
N ILE A 12 -35.53 7.16 14.75
CA ILE A 12 -34.72 6.07 15.31
C ILE A 12 -33.92 5.37 14.20
N THR A 13 -34.52 5.07 13.04
CA THR A 13 -33.76 4.48 11.92
C THR A 13 -32.72 5.44 11.36
N ARG A 14 -33.02 6.73 11.21
CA ARG A 14 -32.04 7.72 10.71
C ARG A 14 -30.84 7.88 11.64
N THR A 15 -31.06 7.89 12.96
CA THR A 15 -29.95 7.96 13.95
C THR A 15 -29.11 6.69 13.98
N ILE A 16 -29.74 5.51 13.85
CA ILE A 16 -29.01 4.24 13.74
C ILE A 16 -28.18 4.17 12.44
N ILE A 17 -28.74 4.60 11.31
CA ILE A 17 -28.03 4.63 10.01
C ILE A 17 -26.84 5.60 10.07
N GLN A 18 -27.02 6.80 10.66
CA GLN A 18 -25.93 7.76 10.81
C GLN A 18 -24.82 7.25 11.75
N ALA A 19 -25.16 6.49 12.80
CA ALA A 19 -24.18 5.87 13.68
C ALA A 19 -23.38 4.75 12.98
N GLN A 20 -24.02 3.97 12.08
CA GLN A 20 -23.31 2.95 11.31
C GLN A 20 -22.28 3.54 10.35
N GLU A 21 -22.57 4.66 9.69
CA GLU A 21 -21.57 5.34 8.82
C GLU A 21 -20.40 5.92 9.63
N GLN A 22 -20.66 6.46 10.83
CA GLN A 22 -19.61 7.01 11.70
C GLN A 22 -18.64 5.92 12.23
N GLN A 23 -19.09 4.68 12.39
CA GLN A 23 -18.23 3.58 12.85
C GLN A 23 -17.26 3.09 11.75
N GLN A 24 -17.61 3.17 10.47
CA GLN A 24 -16.68 2.81 9.37
C GLN A 24 -15.57 3.84 9.17
N GLN A 25 -15.77 5.10 9.60
CA GLN A 25 -14.82 6.18 9.40
C GLN A 25 -13.72 6.25 10.50
N GLN A 26 -13.83 5.45 11.57
CA GLN A 26 -12.87 5.43 12.69
C GLN A 26 -11.70 4.44 12.54
N GLN A 27 -11.47 3.84 11.38
CA GLN A 27 -10.23 3.10 11.12
C GLN A 27 -9.07 4.11 11.05
N GLN A 28 -8.47 4.40 12.21
CA GLN A 28 -7.31 5.28 12.32
C GLN A 28 -6.12 4.64 11.59
N TRP A 29 -5.73 5.21 10.46
CA TRP A 29 -4.56 4.73 9.71
C TRP A 29 -3.30 4.97 10.55
N GLN A 30 -2.70 3.87 11.03
CA GLN A 30 -1.41 3.89 11.71
C GLN A 30 -0.35 3.35 10.74
N PRO A 31 0.66 4.15 10.37
CA PRO A 31 1.75 3.65 9.54
C PRO A 31 2.54 2.61 10.32
N THR A 32 2.57 1.37 9.82
CA THR A 32 3.46 0.33 10.33
C THR A 32 4.78 0.37 9.58
N THR A 33 5.88 0.26 10.31
CA THR A 33 7.23 0.16 9.75
C THR A 33 7.80 -1.24 10.03
N ILE A 34 8.30 -1.90 8.99
CA ILE A 34 8.87 -3.26 9.05
C ILE A 34 10.35 -3.28 8.66
N SER A 35 11.03 -4.40 8.94
CA SER A 35 12.44 -4.55 8.58
C SER A 35 12.63 -4.48 7.06
N HIS A 36 13.72 -3.85 6.66
CA HIS A 36 14.13 -3.72 5.26
C HIS A 36 14.15 -5.08 4.52
N ASP A 37 14.55 -6.15 5.20
CA ASP A 37 14.72 -7.48 4.60
C ASP A 37 13.42 -8.29 4.51
N GLN A 38 12.35 -7.80 5.12
CA GLN A 38 11.02 -8.42 5.09
C GLN A 38 10.18 -7.94 3.90
N MET A 39 10.73 -7.03 3.08
CA MET A 39 10.05 -6.54 1.90
C MET A 39 10.03 -7.57 0.77
N LYS A 40 8.84 -7.83 0.24
CA LYS A 40 8.61 -8.77 -0.85
C LYS A 40 8.41 -8.02 -2.17
N LEU A 41 9.18 -8.40 -3.20
CA LEU A 41 9.06 -7.85 -4.55
C LEU A 41 7.63 -8.01 -5.09
N PHE A 42 7.08 -6.92 -5.63
CA PHE A 42 5.87 -6.97 -6.42
C PHE A 42 6.21 -7.60 -7.78
N PRO A 43 5.43 -8.60 -8.23
CA PRO A 43 5.55 -9.05 -9.60
C PRO A 43 5.20 -7.89 -10.53
N GLN A 44 6.02 -7.67 -11.56
CA GLN A 44 5.68 -6.71 -12.60
C GLN A 44 4.41 -7.21 -13.32
N PRO A 45 3.31 -6.44 -13.36
CA PRO A 45 2.09 -6.85 -14.04
C PRO A 45 2.28 -6.80 -15.56
N ASP A 46 1.49 -7.61 -16.28
CA ASP A 46 1.44 -7.55 -17.74
C ASP A 46 0.87 -6.19 -18.19
N PRO A 47 1.60 -5.43 -19.03
CA PRO A 47 1.19 -4.09 -19.40
C PRO A 47 0.02 -4.11 -20.38
N VAL A 48 -1.11 -3.51 -20.00
CA VAL A 48 -2.33 -3.50 -20.84
C VAL A 48 -2.41 -2.19 -21.62
N THR A 49 -2.22 -1.07 -20.93
CA THR A 49 -2.37 0.28 -21.46
C THR A 49 -1.11 0.76 -22.18
N ILE A 50 -1.27 1.77 -23.05
CA ILE A 50 -0.15 2.42 -23.73
C ILE A 50 0.83 3.03 -22.71
N SER A 51 0.30 3.59 -21.62
CA SER A 51 1.11 4.18 -20.56
C SER A 51 1.96 3.13 -19.82
N GLU A 52 1.41 1.95 -19.52
CA GLU A 52 2.17 0.87 -18.88
C GLU A 52 3.25 0.32 -19.81
N LYS A 53 2.93 0.12 -21.10
CA LYS A 53 3.90 -0.31 -22.11
C LYS A 53 5.02 0.73 -22.29
N ALA A 54 4.68 2.01 -22.28
CA ALA A 54 5.65 3.09 -22.32
C ALA A 54 6.52 3.11 -21.06
N SER A 55 5.95 2.91 -19.87
CA SER A 55 6.68 2.85 -18.60
C SER A 55 7.76 1.77 -18.62
N ILE A 56 7.44 0.58 -19.15
CA ILE A 56 8.40 -0.50 -19.33
C ILE A 56 9.45 -0.14 -20.39
N LYS A 57 9.02 0.37 -21.56
CA LYS A 57 9.92 0.71 -22.67
C LYS A 57 10.93 1.80 -22.31
N PHE A 58 10.53 2.77 -21.49
CA PHE A 58 11.33 3.92 -21.11
C PHE A 58 11.82 3.84 -19.66
N THR A 59 11.94 2.63 -19.10
CA THR A 59 12.56 2.42 -17.78
C THR A 59 14.04 2.83 -17.85
N PRO A 60 14.50 3.76 -16.98
CA PRO A 60 15.89 4.19 -16.99
C PRO A 60 16.82 3.11 -16.43
N GLN A 61 18.05 3.09 -16.92
CA GLN A 61 19.13 2.35 -16.25
C GLN A 61 19.62 3.20 -15.06
N LEU A 62 19.75 2.57 -13.90
CA LEU A 62 20.18 3.21 -12.66
C LEU A 62 21.54 2.66 -12.22
N ASP A 63 22.49 3.56 -11.96
CA ASP A 63 23.81 3.23 -11.41
C ASP A 63 23.84 3.56 -9.91
N GLY A 64 24.22 2.61 -9.06
CA GLY A 64 24.31 2.83 -7.60
C GLY A 64 23.98 1.60 -6.75
N CYS A 65 23.39 1.84 -5.57
CA CYS A 65 22.87 0.78 -4.71
C CYS A 65 21.78 -0.02 -5.44
N HIS A 66 21.62 -1.30 -5.09
CA HIS A 66 20.52 -2.10 -5.62
C HIS A 66 19.18 -1.50 -5.15
N PRO A 67 18.18 -1.35 -6.05
CA PRO A 67 16.90 -0.78 -5.69
C PRO A 67 16.18 -1.68 -4.68
N TYR A 68 15.49 -1.04 -3.74
CA TYR A 68 14.80 -1.68 -2.63
C TYR A 68 13.39 -1.15 -2.47
N LEU A 69 12.50 -2.00 -1.98
CA LEU A 69 11.10 -1.65 -1.85
C LEU A 69 10.85 -0.80 -0.61
N ALA A 70 10.06 0.25 -0.81
CA ALA A 70 9.61 1.11 0.26
C ALA A 70 8.33 0.60 0.94
N LEU A 71 7.53 -0.20 0.23
CA LEU A 71 6.20 -0.64 0.64
C LEU A 71 5.96 -2.12 0.32
N ASN A 72 5.03 -2.73 1.05
CA ASN A 72 4.49 -4.05 0.74
C ASN A 72 2.97 -4.00 0.42
N GLU A 73 2.37 -5.16 0.14
CA GLU A 73 0.94 -5.30 -0.20
C GLU A 73 0.00 -4.80 0.92
N ALA A 74 0.45 -4.83 2.18
CA ALA A 74 -0.32 -4.36 3.34
C ALA A 74 -0.19 -2.84 3.59
N GLY A 75 0.61 -2.12 2.78
CA GLY A 75 0.87 -0.69 2.95
C GLY A 75 1.86 -0.36 4.06
N GLU A 76 2.60 -1.36 4.57
CA GLU A 76 3.66 -1.15 5.56
C GLU A 76 4.91 -0.57 4.90
N THR A 77 5.67 0.23 5.65
CA THR A 77 6.84 0.98 5.18
C THR A 77 8.15 0.31 5.58
N SER A 78 9.20 0.47 4.77
CA SER A 78 10.54 -0.05 5.09
C SER A 78 11.21 0.85 6.14
N GLY A 79 11.76 0.26 7.19
CA GLY A 79 12.56 0.97 8.20
C GLY A 79 13.94 1.40 7.72
N GLY A 80 14.34 1.00 6.50
CA GLY A 80 15.64 1.34 5.93
C GLY A 80 16.82 0.67 6.64
N LEU A 81 18.02 1.17 6.34
CA LEU A 81 19.27 0.73 6.95
C LEU A 81 19.91 1.89 7.71
N LYS A 82 20.65 1.55 8.77
CA LYS A 82 21.51 2.50 9.48
C LYS A 82 22.65 2.95 8.56
N THR A 83 23.11 4.20 8.71
CA THR A 83 24.05 4.85 7.77
C THR A 83 25.53 4.48 8.01
N PHE A 84 25.81 3.48 8.83
CA PHE A 84 27.17 3.04 9.19
C PHE A 84 27.44 1.61 8.71
N GLY A 85 28.71 1.33 8.42
CA GLY A 85 29.14 0.11 7.73
C GLY A 85 29.50 0.37 6.26
N SER A 86 29.78 -0.70 5.51
CA SER A 86 30.05 -0.56 4.07
C SER A 86 28.80 -0.13 3.31
N ARG A 87 28.96 0.68 2.26
CA ARG A 87 27.83 1.27 1.49
C ARG A 87 26.79 0.26 0.99
N MET A 88 27.20 -0.99 0.71
CA MET A 88 26.35 -2.08 0.21
C MET A 88 26.06 -3.17 1.26
N GLN A 89 26.40 -2.93 2.53
CA GLN A 89 26.19 -3.90 3.59
C GLN A 89 24.70 -3.99 3.90
N GLY A 90 24.13 -5.19 3.85
CA GLY A 90 22.68 -5.39 4.00
C GLY A 90 21.88 -5.00 2.75
N THR A 91 22.52 -4.56 1.66
CA THR A 91 21.82 -4.17 0.43
C THR A 91 21.62 -5.29 -0.62
N ARG A 92 21.61 -6.56 -0.20
CA ARG A 92 21.45 -7.71 -1.11
C ARG A 92 20.02 -8.24 -1.12
N LEU A 93 19.20 -7.82 -2.09
CA LEU A 93 18.01 -8.57 -2.47
C LEU A 93 18.41 -9.74 -3.39
N ASN A 94 17.78 -10.89 -3.21
CA ASN A 94 17.88 -12.03 -4.12
C ASN A 94 17.00 -11.74 -5.36
N LEU A 95 17.47 -10.88 -6.26
CA LEU A 95 16.84 -10.73 -7.57
C LEU A 95 17.11 -12.00 -8.37
N ARG A 96 16.16 -12.94 -8.37
CA ARG A 96 16.00 -13.79 -9.56
C ARG A 96 15.57 -12.85 -10.68
N ALA A 97 16.40 -12.74 -11.71
CA ALA A 97 16.07 -12.02 -12.93
C ALA A 97 14.66 -12.43 -13.38
N VAL A 98 13.71 -11.51 -13.27
CA VAL A 98 12.44 -11.64 -14.00
C VAL A 98 12.83 -11.44 -15.45
N ASN A 99 12.75 -12.50 -16.24
CA ASN A 99 13.08 -12.49 -17.65
C ASN A 99 12.31 -11.36 -18.33
N VAL A 100 13.04 -10.34 -18.76
CA VAL A 100 12.58 -9.37 -19.76
C VAL A 100 12.93 -9.99 -21.11
N ALA A 101 11.92 -10.58 -21.76
CA ALA A 101 11.95 -10.99 -23.16
C ALA A 101 10.77 -10.33 -23.87
#